data_AF-A0A8H7UJC7-F1
#
_entry.id   AF-A0A8H7UJC7-F1
#
_cell.length_a   1.000
_cell.length_b   1.000
_cell.length_c   1.000
_cell.angle_alpha   90.00
_cell.angle_beta   90.00
_cell.angle_gamma   90.00
#
_symmetry.space_group_name_H-M   'P 1'
#
loop_
_entity.id
_entity.type
_entity.pdbx_description
1 polymer ?
#
loop_
_entity_poly.entity_id
_entity_poly.type
_entity_poly.pdbx_seq_one_letter_code
_entity_poly.pdbx_strand_id
1 'polypeptide(L)'
;MDSIFGDVGMSKVKFDTKQEYEYVANFKVLQHTFDKHKIDKIIPVDRLMKCRFQDNLEFMQWVKRFWDANFPGGAYDALARRKARGTTSRAPTATGTRRPPTQTAAARSASRTATGRMSSAGRQSSSSASAHVLDNHSAAMIIDLNKQIAELKVTVDGLEKERDFYFGKLRDIEILIQEQLESITGDDAPEGVVLKDIQGILYNTEDGFEVPPEGEDHELIASSIPAADSEDETF
;
A
#
# COMPACT_ATOMS: atom_id res chain seq x y z
N MET A 1 -1.37 -6.39 -15.03
CA MET A 1 -2.00 -7.33 -15.99
C MET A 1 -2.81 -8.40 -15.28
N ASP A 2 -2.22 -9.25 -14.45
CA ASP A 2 -3.01 -10.29 -13.75
C ASP A 2 -4.07 -9.72 -12.80
N SER A 3 -3.80 -8.58 -12.18
CA SER A 3 -4.80 -7.83 -11.40
C SER A 3 -5.96 -7.27 -12.21
N ILE A 4 -5.78 -7.06 -13.52
CA ILE A 4 -6.81 -6.50 -14.40
C ILE A 4 -7.66 -7.63 -14.99
N PHE A 5 -7.02 -8.68 -15.49
CA PHE A 5 -7.68 -9.72 -16.28
C PHE A 5 -7.86 -11.06 -15.54
N GLY A 6 -7.04 -11.34 -14.52
CA GLY A 6 -7.08 -12.58 -13.72
C GLY A 6 -6.70 -13.87 -14.46
N ASP A 7 -6.36 -13.78 -15.74
CA ASP A 7 -6.15 -14.91 -16.64
C ASP A 7 -4.70 -15.06 -17.11
N VAL A 8 -3.77 -14.33 -16.49
CA VAL A 8 -2.34 -14.46 -16.79
C VAL A 8 -1.89 -15.84 -16.32
N GLY A 9 -1.07 -16.50 -17.15
CA GLY A 9 -0.47 -17.79 -16.82
C GLY A 9 0.58 -17.70 -15.72
N MET A 10 0.19 -17.36 -14.49
CA MET A 10 1.07 -17.11 -13.34
C MET A 10 1.94 -18.34 -12.99
N SER A 11 1.48 -19.54 -13.31
CA SER A 11 2.26 -20.79 -13.17
C SER A 11 3.49 -20.87 -14.08
N LYS A 12 3.49 -20.12 -15.20
CA LYS A 12 4.60 -20.06 -16.16
C LYS A 12 5.59 -18.95 -15.84
N VAL A 13 5.24 -18.05 -14.92
CA VAL A 13 6.09 -16.92 -14.52
C VAL A 13 7.13 -17.39 -13.50
N LYS A 14 8.39 -17.12 -13.79
CA LYS A 14 9.52 -17.40 -12.89
C LYS A 14 9.80 -16.15 -12.05
N PHE A 15 9.47 -16.20 -10.76
CA PHE A 15 9.68 -15.07 -9.83
C PHE A 15 11.14 -14.96 -9.37
N ASP A 16 11.81 -16.09 -9.12
CA ASP A 16 13.20 -16.13 -8.65
C ASP A 16 14.19 -16.15 -9.83
N THR A 17 14.10 -15.18 -10.74
CA THR A 17 15.01 -15.07 -11.90
C THR A 17 16.19 -14.17 -11.59
N LYS A 18 17.39 -14.65 -11.90
CA LYS A 18 18.65 -13.92 -11.63
C LYS A 18 19.43 -13.59 -12.89
N GLN A 19 19.18 -14.31 -13.98
CA GLN A 19 19.92 -14.15 -15.22
C GLN A 19 19.06 -13.50 -16.30
N GLU A 20 19.68 -12.65 -17.13
CA GLU A 20 19.00 -11.87 -18.17
C GLU A 20 18.18 -12.74 -19.14
N TYR A 21 18.73 -13.88 -19.57
CA TYR A 21 18.04 -14.79 -20.49
C TYR A 21 16.78 -15.44 -19.88
N GLU A 22 16.66 -15.48 -18.56
CA GLU A 22 15.48 -16.02 -17.88
C GLU A 22 14.28 -15.08 -17.97
N TYR A 23 14.53 -13.76 -18.07
CA TYR A 23 13.49 -12.75 -18.21
C TYR A 23 12.70 -12.89 -19.52
N VAL A 24 13.33 -13.41 -20.58
CA VAL A 24 12.69 -13.63 -21.89
C VAL A 24 11.45 -14.50 -21.75
N ALA A 25 11.51 -15.56 -20.94
CA ALA A 25 10.37 -16.45 -20.72
C ALA A 25 9.19 -15.72 -20.04
N ASN A 26 9.48 -14.83 -19.08
CA ASN A 26 8.48 -14.02 -18.40
C ASN A 26 7.85 -12.99 -19.36
N PHE A 27 8.66 -12.32 -20.18
CA PHE A 27 8.16 -11.38 -21.18
C PHE A 27 7.29 -12.05 -22.25
N LYS A 28 7.54 -13.32 -22.61
CA LYS A 28 6.64 -14.09 -23.49
C LYS A 28 5.26 -14.33 -22.86
N VAL A 29 5.19 -14.56 -21.55
CA VAL A 29 3.90 -14.66 -20.84
C VAL A 29 3.16 -13.33 -20.89
N LEU A 30 3.89 -12.22 -20.74
CA LEU A 30 3.32 -10.88 -20.84
C LEU A 30 2.82 -10.56 -22.25
N GLN A 31 3.61 -10.85 -23.29
CA GLN A 31 3.22 -10.69 -24.69
C GLN A 31 1.96 -11.49 -25.02
N HIS A 32 1.90 -12.75 -24.60
CA HIS A 32 0.71 -13.57 -24.81
C HIS A 32 -0.55 -12.95 -24.18
N THR A 33 -0.41 -12.31 -23.02
CA THR A 33 -1.52 -11.59 -22.37
C THR A 33 -1.95 -10.36 -23.19
N PHE A 34 -0.99 -9.62 -23.76
CA PHE A 34 -1.28 -8.45 -24.61
C PHE A 34 -1.98 -8.86 -25.90
N ASP A 35 -1.52 -9.93 -26.55
CA ASP A 35 -2.13 -10.46 -27.78
C ASP A 35 -3.55 -10.97 -27.55
N LYS A 36 -3.78 -11.59 -26.39
CA LYS A 36 -5.09 -12.11 -25.97
C LYS A 36 -6.10 -10.99 -25.76
N HIS A 37 -5.67 -9.92 -25.08
CA HIS A 37 -6.52 -8.76 -24.74
C HIS A 37 -6.45 -7.61 -25.75
N LYS A 38 -5.79 -7.83 -26.91
CA LYS A 38 -5.68 -6.86 -28.02
C LYS A 38 -5.09 -5.51 -27.59
N ILE A 39 -4.05 -5.55 -26.76
CA ILE A 39 -3.33 -4.36 -26.31
C ILE A 39 -2.28 -3.99 -27.36
N ASP A 40 -2.44 -2.86 -28.04
CA ASP A 40 -1.57 -2.40 -29.15
C ASP A 40 -0.21 -1.82 -28.69
N LYS A 41 0.16 -2.00 -27.42
CA LYS A 41 1.44 -1.53 -26.88
C LYS A 41 2.54 -2.56 -27.16
N ILE A 42 3.51 -2.17 -27.97
CA ILE A 42 4.75 -2.95 -28.18
C ILE A 42 5.56 -2.98 -26.89
N ILE A 43 5.97 -4.19 -26.47
CA ILE A 43 6.85 -4.41 -25.32
C ILE A 43 8.30 -4.47 -25.83
N PRO A 44 9.18 -3.50 -25.49
CA PRO A 44 10.58 -3.50 -25.94
C PRO A 44 11.45 -4.47 -25.12
N VAL A 45 11.23 -5.78 -25.31
CA VAL A 45 11.80 -6.87 -24.49
C VAL A 45 13.34 -6.80 -24.40
N ASP A 46 14.05 -6.55 -25.51
CA ASP A 46 15.52 -6.45 -25.55
C ASP A 46 16.10 -5.31 -24.72
N ARG A 47 15.31 -4.24 -24.51
CA ARG A 47 15.71 -3.09 -23.70
C ARG A 47 15.36 -3.29 -22.24
N LEU A 48 14.18 -3.88 -21.97
CA LEU A 48 13.70 -4.13 -20.62
C LEU A 48 14.51 -5.21 -19.91
N MET A 49 14.89 -6.30 -20.61
CA MET A 49 15.66 -7.40 -20.00
C MET A 49 17.05 -6.97 -19.50
N LYS A 50 17.62 -5.90 -20.09
CA LYS A 50 18.90 -5.31 -19.68
C LYS A 50 18.82 -4.49 -18.39
N CYS A 51 17.63 -4.38 -17.78
CA CYS A 51 17.39 -3.63 -16.55
C CYS A 51 17.87 -2.16 -16.61
N ARG A 52 17.88 -1.54 -17.80
CA ARG A 52 18.19 -0.10 -17.94
C ARG A 52 17.09 0.74 -17.32
N PHE A 53 17.47 1.72 -16.51
CA PHE A 53 16.52 2.55 -15.76
C PHE A 53 15.50 3.26 -16.66
N GLN A 54 15.96 3.94 -17.72
CA GLN A 54 15.11 4.73 -18.59
C GLN A 54 14.02 3.88 -19.28
N ASP A 55 14.41 2.76 -19.90
CA ASP A 55 13.48 1.88 -20.60
C ASP A 55 12.45 1.26 -19.65
N ASN A 56 12.88 0.83 -18.46
CA ASN A 56 11.99 0.24 -17.45
C ASN A 56 11.04 1.28 -16.84
N LEU A 57 11.52 2.50 -16.59
CA LEU A 57 10.69 3.58 -16.05
C LEU A 57 9.60 3.97 -17.06
N GLU A 58 9.95 4.17 -18.34
CA GLU A 58 8.99 4.51 -19.39
C GLU A 58 7.90 3.44 -19.51
N PHE A 59 8.30 2.16 -19.49
CA PHE A 59 7.34 1.06 -19.55
C PHE A 59 6.44 1.00 -18.31
N MET A 60 7.00 1.19 -17.11
CA MET A 60 6.23 1.20 -15.86
C MET A 60 5.23 2.36 -15.79
N GLN A 61 5.60 3.55 -16.27
CA GLN A 61 4.67 4.69 -16.37
C GLN A 61 3.48 4.35 -17.24
N TRP A 62 3.73 3.71 -18.39
CA TRP A 62 2.65 3.24 -19.26
C TRP A 62 1.79 2.16 -18.57
N VAL A 63 2.41 1.17 -17.91
CA VAL A 63 1.68 0.12 -17.18
C VAL A 63 0.77 0.72 -16.10
N LYS A 64 1.24 1.74 -15.36
CA LYS A 64 0.42 2.42 -14.34
C LYS A 64 -0.79 3.10 -14.97
N ARG A 65 -0.58 3.89 -16.03
CA ARG A 65 -1.68 4.56 -16.76
C ARG A 65 -2.70 3.56 -17.31
N PHE A 66 -2.22 2.45 -17.88
CA PHE A 66 -3.07 1.36 -18.34
C PHE A 66 -3.84 0.72 -17.18
N TRP A 67 -3.18 0.48 -16.05
CA TRP A 67 -3.84 -0.10 -14.88
C TRP A 67 -4.93 0.82 -14.32
N ASP A 68 -4.68 2.12 -14.21
CA ASP A 68 -5.67 3.08 -13.74
C ASP A 68 -6.91 3.14 -14.64
N ALA A 69 -6.72 3.02 -15.95
CA ALA A 69 -7.81 3.06 -16.92
C ALA A 69 -8.61 1.75 -17.01
N ASN A 70 -7.98 0.61 -16.73
CA ASN A 70 -8.55 -0.70 -17.03
C ASN A 70 -8.84 -1.56 -15.80
N PHE A 71 -8.41 -1.18 -14.60
CA PHE A 71 -8.66 -1.96 -13.40
C PHE A 71 -10.16 -1.94 -13.06
N PRO A 72 -10.85 -3.09 -13.03
CA PRO A 72 -12.30 -3.16 -12.86
C PRO A 72 -12.76 -2.87 -11.42
N GLY A 73 -11.82 -2.58 -10.50
CA GLY A 73 -12.06 -2.57 -9.07
C GLY A 73 -12.06 -3.99 -8.48
N GLY A 74 -11.92 -4.08 -7.15
CA GLY A 74 -11.98 -5.33 -6.40
C GLY A 74 -10.67 -5.71 -5.69
N ALA A 75 -10.78 -6.65 -4.76
CA ALA A 75 -9.64 -7.18 -4.03
C ALA A 75 -8.83 -8.13 -4.93
N TYR A 76 -7.52 -7.92 -5.01
CA TYR A 76 -6.59 -8.79 -5.75
C TYR A 76 -5.47 -9.29 -4.84
N ASP A 77 -5.50 -10.59 -4.51
CA ASP A 77 -4.45 -11.21 -3.71
C ASP A 77 -3.29 -11.72 -4.59
N ALA A 78 -2.25 -10.89 -4.68
CA ALA A 78 -1.05 -11.21 -5.43
C ALA A 78 -0.22 -12.36 -4.81
N LEU A 79 -0.32 -12.62 -3.51
CA LEU A 79 0.46 -13.68 -2.84
C LEU A 79 -0.14 -15.05 -3.11
N ALA A 80 -1.47 -15.18 -3.00
CA ALA A 80 -2.16 -16.43 -3.35
C ALA A 80 -1.93 -16.79 -4.83
N ARG A 81 -2.02 -15.81 -5.74
CA ARG A 81 -1.77 -16.02 -7.19
C ARG A 81 -0.35 -16.52 -7.48
N ARG A 82 0.65 -16.06 -6.72
CA ARG A 82 2.05 -16.49 -6.85
C ARG A 82 2.30 -17.88 -6.23
N LYS A 83 1.66 -18.18 -5.09
CA LYS A 83 1.79 -19.45 -4.36
C LYS A 83 1.00 -20.62 -4.97
N ALA A 84 0.17 -20.41 -5.99
CA ALA A 84 -0.47 -21.49 -6.75
C ALA A 84 0.54 -22.46 -7.41
N ARG A 85 1.82 -22.07 -7.47
CA ARG A 85 2.93 -23.02 -7.52
C ARG A 85 3.12 -23.59 -6.12
N GLY A 86 2.56 -24.79 -5.91
CA GLY A 86 2.84 -25.65 -4.77
C GLY A 86 4.30 -25.50 -4.40
N THR A 87 4.52 -25.05 -3.18
CA THR A 87 5.83 -24.88 -2.61
C THR A 87 6.56 -26.22 -2.73
N THR A 88 7.54 -26.31 -3.62
CA THR A 88 8.67 -27.21 -3.41
C THR A 88 9.57 -26.64 -2.31
N SER A 89 8.97 -26.07 -1.24
CA SER A 89 9.59 -26.03 0.06
C SER A 89 9.44 -27.44 0.59
N ARG A 90 10.53 -28.20 0.48
CA ARG A 90 10.73 -29.44 1.22
C ARG A 90 10.63 -29.11 2.72
N ALA A 91 9.42 -29.17 3.25
CA ALA A 91 9.18 -29.33 4.67
C ALA A 91 9.42 -30.82 4.98
N PRO A 92 10.20 -31.18 6.02
CA PRO A 92 10.40 -32.57 6.39
C PRO A 92 9.14 -33.04 7.13
N THR A 93 8.21 -33.67 6.43
CA THR A 93 7.15 -34.44 7.07
C THR A 93 7.68 -35.83 7.43
N ALA A 94 7.58 -36.11 8.73
CA ALA A 94 7.29 -37.40 9.35
C ALA A 94 8.20 -38.60 9.02
N THR A 95 8.97 -38.97 10.03
CA THR A 95 9.31 -40.37 10.36
C THR A 95 8.05 -41.23 10.40
N GLY A 96 8.00 -42.24 9.52
CA GLY A 96 6.91 -43.22 9.45
C GLY A 96 7.25 -44.40 8.54
N THR A 97 7.75 -45.45 9.15
CA THR A 97 8.33 -46.70 8.63
C THR A 97 7.53 -47.49 7.56
N ARG A 98 8.24 -47.86 6.48
CA ARG A 98 8.24 -49.11 5.65
C ARG A 98 6.96 -49.99 5.49
N ARG A 99 6.46 -50.08 4.22
CA ARG A 99 6.44 -51.22 3.23
C ARG A 99 5.89 -52.64 3.66
N PRO A 100 5.30 -53.53 2.79
CA PRO A 100 4.35 -53.45 1.64
C PRO A 100 3.26 -54.61 1.63
N PRO A 101 2.79 -55.23 0.50
CA PRO A 101 1.35 -55.47 0.27
C PRO A 101 0.95 -56.97 0.29
N THR A 102 -0.34 -57.29 0.23
CA THR A 102 -0.80 -58.63 -0.16
C THR A 102 -2.20 -58.60 -0.78
N GLN A 103 -2.42 -59.57 -1.66
CA GLN A 103 -3.43 -59.66 -2.72
C GLN A 103 -4.74 -60.34 -2.24
N THR A 104 -5.66 -60.52 -3.20
CA THR A 104 -6.84 -61.42 -3.25
C THR A 104 -8.11 -60.93 -2.55
N ALA A 105 -9.34 -61.31 -2.93
CA ALA A 105 -10.00 -61.70 -4.19
C ALA A 105 -11.50 -61.88 -3.83
N ALA A 106 -12.37 -61.56 -4.78
CA ALA A 106 -13.66 -62.22 -5.08
C ALA A 106 -14.89 -62.20 -4.13
N ALA A 107 -16.04 -62.29 -4.81
CA ALA A 107 -17.41 -62.68 -4.43
C ALA A 107 -18.32 -61.58 -3.84
N ARG A 108 -19.32 -61.06 -4.57
CA ARG A 108 -20.63 -61.63 -4.99
C ARG A 108 -21.47 -62.18 -3.81
N SER A 109 -22.55 -61.47 -3.43
CA SER A 109 -23.94 -61.83 -3.81
C SER A 109 -25.01 -61.11 -2.97
N ALA A 110 -26.09 -60.73 -3.67
CA ALA A 110 -27.52 -60.71 -3.31
C ALA A 110 -28.06 -59.81 -2.17
N SER A 111 -28.74 -58.75 -2.62
CA SER A 111 -30.18 -58.43 -2.45
C SER A 111 -30.89 -58.81 -1.14
N ARG A 112 -31.48 -57.80 -0.50
CA ARG A 112 -32.88 -57.82 -0.04
C ARG A 112 -33.45 -56.42 0.27
N THR A 113 -34.61 -56.17 -0.33
CA THR A 113 -35.64 -55.12 -0.08
C THR A 113 -36.18 -55.19 1.38
N ALA A 114 -36.83 -54.22 2.02
CA ALA A 114 -37.67 -53.09 1.61
C ALA A 114 -37.92 -52.13 2.82
N THR A 115 -38.51 -50.94 2.52
CA THR A 115 -39.32 -50.04 3.38
C THR A 115 -38.66 -49.43 4.63
N GLY A 116 -38.67 -48.12 4.91
CA GLY A 116 -39.31 -46.94 4.33
C GLY A 116 -39.54 -45.93 5.47
N ARG A 117 -39.11 -44.67 5.32
CA ARG A 117 -39.80 -43.46 5.85
C ARG A 117 -39.02 -42.18 5.57
N MET A 118 -39.80 -41.13 5.39
CA MET A 118 -39.45 -39.79 4.92
C MET A 118 -38.75 -38.95 6.00
N SER A 119 -37.78 -38.13 5.59
CA SER A 119 -37.56 -36.81 6.21
C SER A 119 -36.91 -35.84 5.23
N SER A 120 -37.66 -34.75 5.03
CA SER A 120 -37.37 -33.44 4.49
C SER A 120 -35.93 -33.00 4.20
N ALA A 121 -35.79 -32.45 3.00
CA ALA A 121 -35.06 -31.23 2.64
C ALA A 121 -34.28 -30.50 3.74
N GLY A 122 -33.01 -30.21 3.42
CA GLY A 122 -32.16 -29.28 4.16
C GLY A 122 -30.77 -29.19 3.56
N ARG A 123 -30.66 -28.68 2.32
CA ARG A 123 -29.37 -28.21 1.77
C ARG A 123 -28.94 -27.01 2.62
N GLN A 124 -27.98 -27.21 3.52
CA GLN A 124 -27.28 -26.11 4.15
C GLN A 124 -25.93 -25.91 3.47
N SER A 125 -25.80 -24.68 3.00
CA SER A 125 -24.71 -24.08 2.25
C SER A 125 -23.39 -24.09 3.01
N SER A 126 -22.34 -24.58 2.35
CA SER A 126 -20.95 -24.30 2.69
C SER A 126 -20.57 -22.87 2.27
N SER A 127 -21.17 -21.85 2.89
CA SER A 127 -20.90 -20.43 2.60
C SER A 127 -20.05 -19.70 3.65
N SER A 128 -19.60 -20.39 4.72
CA SER A 128 -18.86 -19.71 5.81
C SER A 128 -17.39 -19.41 5.49
N ALA A 129 -16.82 -20.01 4.43
CA ALA A 129 -15.43 -19.76 4.05
C ALA A 129 -15.25 -18.41 3.31
N SER A 130 -16.27 -17.94 2.58
CA SER A 130 -16.19 -16.71 1.80
C SER A 130 -16.37 -15.44 2.63
N ALA A 131 -17.14 -15.50 3.72
CA ALA A 131 -17.32 -14.37 4.64
C ALA A 131 -16.04 -14.06 5.42
N HIS A 132 -15.30 -15.09 5.85
CA HIS A 132 -14.08 -14.94 6.64
C HIS A 132 -12.89 -14.38 5.83
N VAL A 133 -12.88 -14.56 4.50
CA VAL A 133 -11.83 -14.05 3.61
C VAL A 133 -12.03 -12.58 3.26
N LEU A 134 -13.28 -12.13 3.10
CA LEU A 134 -13.61 -10.71 2.92
C LEU A 134 -13.25 -9.90 4.18
N ASP A 135 -13.61 -10.43 5.36
CA ASP A 135 -13.30 -9.84 6.67
C ASP A 135 -11.78 -9.70 6.90
N ASN A 136 -11.01 -10.70 6.49
CA ASN A 136 -9.55 -10.68 6.60
C ASN A 136 -8.88 -9.67 5.64
N HIS A 137 -9.46 -9.41 4.46
CA HIS A 137 -8.95 -8.39 3.53
C HIS A 137 -9.26 -6.98 4.02
N SER A 138 -10.48 -6.73 4.52
CA SER A 138 -10.83 -5.45 5.16
C SER A 138 -9.97 -5.21 6.39
N ALA A 139 -9.75 -6.23 7.24
CA ALA A 139 -8.85 -6.12 8.39
C ALA A 139 -7.41 -5.81 7.98
N ALA A 140 -6.89 -6.46 6.93
CA ALA A 140 -5.54 -6.17 6.42
C ALA A 140 -5.40 -4.74 5.86
N MET A 141 -6.41 -4.25 5.15
CA MET A 141 -6.43 -2.87 4.64
C MET A 141 -6.55 -1.84 5.78
N ILE A 142 -7.35 -2.12 6.80
CA ILE A 142 -7.46 -1.29 8.01
C ILE A 142 -6.11 -1.26 8.75
N ILE A 143 -5.40 -2.37 8.85
CA ILE A 143 -4.05 -2.41 9.45
C ILE A 143 -3.06 -1.57 8.64
N ASP A 144 -3.07 -1.68 7.31
CA ASP A 144 -2.16 -0.90 6.46
C ASP A 144 -2.47 0.60 6.50
N LEU A 145 -3.74 0.99 6.46
CA LEU A 145 -4.16 2.38 6.62
C LEU A 145 -3.78 2.94 8.00
N ASN A 146 -4.00 2.17 9.07
CA ASN A 146 -3.56 2.58 10.41
C ASN A 146 -2.05 2.74 10.51
N LYS A 147 -1.28 1.89 9.81
CA LYS A 147 0.18 2.03 9.73
C LYS A 147 0.57 3.32 9.01
N GLN A 148 -0.05 3.63 7.88
CA GLN A 148 0.20 4.88 7.14
C GLN A 148 -0.17 6.11 8.00
N ILE A 149 -1.29 6.06 8.72
CA ILE A 149 -1.68 7.13 9.66
C ILE A 149 -0.62 7.30 10.76
N ALA A 150 -0.10 6.20 11.33
CA ALA A 150 0.92 6.27 12.36
C ALA A 150 2.24 6.85 11.82
N GLU A 151 2.66 6.46 10.62
CA GLU A 151 3.87 6.97 9.96
C GLU A 151 3.74 8.46 9.61
N LEU A 152 2.58 8.88 9.09
CA LEU A 152 2.28 10.28 8.82
C LEU A 152 2.27 11.11 10.11
N LYS A 153 1.68 10.59 11.20
CA LYS A 153 1.71 11.28 12.50
C LYS A 153 3.13 11.52 12.99
N VAL A 154 3.99 10.50 12.94
CA VAL A 154 5.41 10.66 13.31
C VAL A 154 6.12 11.68 12.43
N THR A 155 5.80 11.71 11.13
CA THR A 155 6.36 12.66 10.18
C THR A 155 5.92 14.09 10.49
N VAL A 156 4.62 14.29 10.74
CA VAL A 156 4.06 15.60 11.13
C VAL A 156 4.68 16.08 12.44
N ASP A 157 4.73 15.24 13.47
CA ASP A 157 5.39 15.58 14.74
C ASP A 157 6.86 16.00 14.55
N GLY A 158 7.56 15.36 13.60
CA GLY A 158 8.93 15.73 13.23
C GLY A 158 8.99 17.10 12.57
N LEU A 159 8.12 17.35 11.59
CA LEU A 159 8.02 18.62 10.87
C LEU A 159 7.58 19.76 11.79
N GLU A 160 6.68 19.54 12.74
CA GLU A 160 6.26 20.55 13.71
C GLU A 160 7.41 20.95 14.64
N LYS A 161 8.23 19.99 15.08
CA LYS A 161 9.45 20.30 15.86
C LYS A 161 10.45 21.11 15.05
N GLU A 162 10.63 20.78 13.76
CA GLU A 162 11.50 21.55 12.87
C GLU A 162 10.94 22.97 12.64
N ARG A 163 9.63 23.10 12.39
CA ARG A 163 8.94 24.40 12.27
C ARG A 163 9.17 25.25 13.50
N ASP A 164 8.90 24.71 14.70
CA ASP A 164 9.02 25.44 15.96
C ASP A 164 10.48 25.80 16.25
N PHE A 165 11.42 24.92 15.90
CA PHE A 165 12.85 25.18 16.02
C PHE A 165 13.31 26.34 15.13
N TYR A 166 12.89 26.39 13.86
CA TYR A 166 13.23 27.49 12.96
C TYR A 166 12.50 28.78 13.33
N PHE A 167 11.23 28.70 13.74
CA PHE A 167 10.46 29.84 14.22
C PHE A 167 11.12 30.46 15.45
N GLY A 168 11.51 29.66 16.45
CA GLY A 168 12.21 30.14 17.64
C GLY A 168 13.50 30.87 17.31
N LYS A 169 14.31 30.34 16.37
CA LYS A 169 15.53 31.02 15.90
C LYS A 169 15.24 32.37 15.24
N LEU A 170 14.23 32.44 14.38
CA LEU A 170 13.84 33.69 13.72
C LEU A 170 13.31 34.71 14.73
N ARG A 171 12.55 34.26 15.75
CA ARG A 171 12.08 35.09 16.85
C ARG A 171 13.23 35.63 17.70
N ASP A 172 14.20 34.80 18.05
CA ASP A 172 15.41 35.24 18.79
C ASP A 172 16.18 36.30 17.98
N ILE A 173 16.35 36.09 16.68
CA ILE A 173 16.98 37.06 15.77
C ILE A 173 16.19 38.37 15.72
N GLU A 174 14.86 38.29 15.62
CA GLU A 174 13.99 39.46 15.59
C GLU A 174 14.12 40.31 16.87
N ILE A 175 14.11 39.69 18.05
CA ILE A 175 14.31 40.39 19.33
C ILE A 175 15.65 41.14 19.33
N LEU A 176 16.74 40.45 18.93
CA LEU A 176 18.06 41.06 18.87
C LEU A 176 18.10 42.27 17.92
N ILE A 177 17.44 42.17 16.76
CA ILE A 177 17.37 43.27 15.80
C ILE A 177 16.58 44.46 16.37
N GLN A 178 15.43 44.21 17.00
CA GLN A 178 14.61 45.24 17.63
C GLN A 178 15.38 45.98 18.73
N GLU A 179 16.03 45.24 19.63
CA GLU A 179 16.86 45.82 20.71
C GLU A 179 18.00 46.69 20.17
N GLN A 180 18.70 46.23 19.13
CA GLN A 180 19.78 47.00 18.52
C GLN A 180 19.25 48.24 17.80
N LEU A 181 18.12 48.13 17.09
CA LEU A 181 17.54 49.24 16.35
C LEU A 181 17.03 50.35 17.29
N GLU A 182 16.48 50.00 18.47
CA GLU A 182 16.09 50.95 19.51
C GLU A 182 17.29 51.68 20.15
N SER A 183 18.44 51.00 20.23
CA SER A 183 19.67 51.57 20.81
C SER A 183 20.42 52.52 19.87
N ILE A 184 20.26 52.34 18.55
CA ILE A 184 20.94 53.15 17.54
C ILE A 184 20.23 54.51 17.43
N THR A 185 20.85 55.53 18.02
CA THR A 185 20.40 56.92 17.94
C THR A 185 20.98 57.61 16.70
N GLY A 186 20.39 57.31 15.54
CA GLY A 186 20.74 57.96 14.26
C GLY A 186 20.21 57.18 13.06
N ASP A 187 19.24 57.75 12.35
CA ASP A 187 18.47 57.06 11.30
C ASP A 187 19.30 56.63 10.07
N ASP A 188 20.50 57.19 9.92
CA ASP A 188 21.42 57.01 8.78
C ASP A 188 22.70 56.21 9.11
N ALA A 189 22.77 55.55 10.27
CA ALA A 189 23.91 54.68 10.56
C ALA A 189 23.90 53.48 9.59
N PRO A 190 25.03 53.12 8.95
CA PRO A 190 25.08 52.01 7.99
C PRO A 190 24.67 50.67 8.63
N GLU A 191 24.88 50.49 9.93
CA GLU A 191 24.40 49.33 10.69
C GLU A 191 22.87 49.29 10.81
N GLY A 192 22.23 50.46 10.99
CA GLY A 192 20.76 50.57 11.07
C GLY A 192 20.08 50.23 9.74
N VAL A 193 20.70 50.57 8.60
CA VAL A 193 20.18 50.21 7.27
C VAL A 193 20.17 48.69 7.07
N VAL A 194 21.26 48.01 7.43
CA VAL A 194 21.35 46.54 7.33
C VAL A 194 20.33 45.86 8.24
N LEU A 195 20.14 46.36 9.47
CA LEU A 195 19.13 45.83 10.39
C LEU A 195 17.70 46.00 9.86
N LYS A 196 17.39 47.14 9.24
CA LYS A 196 16.09 47.40 8.57
C LYS A 196 15.88 46.46 7.37
N ASP A 197 16.92 46.18 6.59
CA ASP A 197 16.83 45.22 5.47
C ASP A 197 16.55 43.79 5.96
N ILE A 198 17.20 43.35 7.04
CA ILE A 198 16.94 42.03 7.64
C ILE A 198 15.52 41.97 8.21
N GLN A 199 15.06 43.02 8.89
CA GLN A 199 13.67 43.12 9.36
C GLN A 199 12.67 43.04 8.19
N GLY A 200 12.98 43.68 7.07
CA GLY A 200 12.21 43.57 5.84
C GLY A 200 12.09 42.14 5.33
N ILE A 201 13.16 41.35 5.40
CA ILE A 201 13.12 39.92 5.03
C ILE A 201 12.26 39.12 6.01
N LEU A 202 12.37 39.37 7.32
CA LEU A 202 11.62 38.65 8.36
C LEU A 202 10.10 38.87 8.25
N TYR A 203 9.67 40.05 7.81
CA TYR A 203 8.25 40.39 7.64
C TYR A 203 7.76 40.26 6.20
N ASN A 204 8.61 39.86 5.26
CA ASN A 204 8.18 39.64 3.89
C ASN A 204 7.29 38.39 3.84
N THR A 205 6.06 38.55 3.39
CA THR A 205 5.12 37.44 3.18
C THR A 205 5.05 37.05 1.70
N GLU A 206 4.96 35.74 1.44
CA GLU A 206 4.67 35.21 0.10
C GLU A 206 3.17 35.37 -0.22
N ASP A 207 2.85 35.59 -1.50
CA ASP A 207 1.47 35.74 -2.01
C ASP A 207 0.68 34.45 -1.75
N GLY A 208 -0.13 34.45 -0.68
CA GLY A 208 -0.87 33.29 -0.18
C GLY A 208 -0.55 32.87 1.27
N PHE A 209 0.43 33.49 1.93
CA PHE A 209 0.74 33.30 3.35
C PHE A 209 0.19 34.50 4.15
N GLU A 210 -1.04 34.37 4.63
CA GLU A 210 -1.66 35.36 5.51
C GLU A 210 -1.19 35.08 6.95
N VAL A 211 -0.56 36.06 7.60
CA VAL A 211 -0.20 35.96 9.02
C VAL A 211 -1.51 35.90 9.80
N PRO A 212 -1.83 34.78 10.49
CA PRO A 212 -3.00 34.75 11.35
C PRO A 212 -2.86 35.86 12.39
N PRO A 213 -3.93 36.62 12.67
CA PRO A 213 -3.87 37.71 13.64
C PRO A 213 -3.31 37.19 14.97
N GLU A 214 -2.34 37.91 15.55
CA GLU A 214 -1.75 37.53 16.83
C GLU A 214 -2.85 37.40 17.90
N GLY A 215 -3.18 36.15 18.29
CA GLY A 215 -4.17 35.88 19.34
C GLY A 215 -5.06 34.65 19.17
N GLU A 216 -4.96 33.88 18.07
CA GLU A 216 -5.70 32.60 17.97
C GLU A 216 -4.79 31.42 18.33
N ASP A 217 -4.69 31.22 19.63
CA ASP A 217 -4.08 30.06 20.26
C ASP A 217 -4.67 28.75 19.68
N HIS A 218 -3.77 27.84 19.31
CA HIS A 218 -3.86 26.38 19.11
C HIS A 218 -5.12 25.59 19.58
N GLU A 219 -6.36 26.01 19.29
CA GLU A 219 -7.56 25.31 19.77
C GLU A 219 -8.46 24.72 18.65
N LEU A 220 -8.16 24.98 17.38
CA LEU A 220 -9.06 24.58 16.29
C LEU A 220 -8.88 23.14 15.77
N ILE A 221 -7.83 22.41 16.16
CA ILE A 221 -7.61 21.04 15.66
C ILE A 221 -8.27 19.98 16.56
N ALA A 222 -8.65 20.33 17.80
CA ALA A 222 -9.28 19.39 18.72
C ALA A 222 -10.79 19.15 18.45
N SER A 223 -11.46 20.05 17.73
CA SER A 223 -12.93 20.02 17.60
C SER A 223 -13.47 19.17 16.45
N SER A 224 -12.63 18.63 15.57
CA SER A 224 -13.07 17.83 14.40
C SER A 224 -13.01 16.31 14.58
N ILE A 225 -12.70 15.81 15.79
CA ILE A 225 -12.89 14.38 16.10
C ILE A 225 -14.25 14.25 16.79
N PRO A 226 -15.30 13.71 16.13
CA PRO A 226 -16.52 13.38 16.85
C PRO A 226 -16.17 12.32 17.90
N ALA A 227 -16.44 12.65 19.17
CA ALA A 227 -16.38 11.71 20.27
C ALA A 227 -17.23 10.50 19.89
N ALA A 228 -16.62 9.32 19.86
CA ALA A 228 -17.36 8.08 19.78
C ALA A 228 -18.20 7.97 21.05
N ASP A 229 -19.51 8.12 20.91
CA ASP A 229 -20.49 7.87 21.97
C ASP A 229 -20.26 6.45 22.50
N SER A 230 -19.68 6.37 23.69
CA SER A 230 -19.77 5.21 24.57
C SER A 230 -21.11 5.27 25.27
N GLU A 231 -22.17 4.78 24.64
CA GLU A 231 -23.38 4.41 25.36
C GLU A 231 -23.19 2.99 25.93
N ASP A 232 -22.87 3.00 27.21
CA ASP A 232 -23.07 1.92 28.16
C ASP A 232 -24.58 1.69 28.32
N GLU A 233 -25.09 0.53 27.90
CA GLU A 233 -26.33 -0.01 28.45
C GLU A 233 -26.07 -1.40 29.02
N THR A 234 -25.81 -1.41 30.33
CA THR A 234 -26.18 -2.48 31.25
C THR A 234 -27.67 -2.83 31.14
N PHE A 235 -27.99 -4.07 30.73
CA PHE A 235 -28.73 -5.06 31.53
C PHE A 235 -28.55 -6.48 30.97
#